data_AF-A0A7R8AQH8-F1
#
_entry.id   AF-A0A7R8AQH8-F1
#
_cell.length_a   1.000
_cell.length_b   1.000
_cell.length_c   1.000
_cell.angle_alpha   90.00
_cell.angle_beta   90.00
_cell.angle_gamma   90.00
#
_symmetry.space_group_name_H-M   'P 1'
#
loop_
_entity.id
_entity.type
_entity.pdbx_description
1 polymer ?
#
loop_
_entity_poly.entity_id
_entity_poly.type
_entity_poly.pdbx_seq_one_letter_code
_entity_poly.pdbx_strand_id
1 'polypeptide(L)'
;MKFQPATVLTLLLPALAIPAPAPEPEPENPIPIPELTDSKSEAQDIRPAALGLEKRATVSCKIVNTDSASVNCRYKPSLTSSVIARLPKGSTHSFYCYKKGDCYNSNCTWDQMFYKEQICYVNGYYTDSKCSANVLGLC
;
A
#
# COMPACT_ATOMS: atom_id res chain seq x y z
N MET A 1 -26.74 10.89 -37.58
CA MET A 1 -26.04 9.67 -38.01
C MET A 1 -26.80 8.47 -37.46
N LYS A 2 -27.25 7.56 -38.33
CA LYS A 2 -28.06 6.36 -38.01
C LYS A 2 -27.14 5.15 -38.18
N PHE A 3 -26.95 4.37 -37.13
CA PHE A 3 -26.19 3.12 -37.20
C PHE A 3 -26.83 2.08 -36.30
N GLN A 4 -27.32 0.98 -36.87
CA GLN A 4 -27.27 -0.34 -36.24
C GLN A 4 -27.24 -1.42 -37.34
N PRO A 5 -26.19 -2.24 -37.41
CA PRO A 5 -26.21 -3.49 -38.16
C PRO A 5 -26.72 -4.65 -37.30
N ALA A 6 -27.51 -5.53 -37.92
CA ALA A 6 -27.88 -6.83 -37.40
C ALA A 6 -26.76 -7.83 -37.69
N THR A 7 -26.37 -8.67 -36.73
CA THR A 7 -25.69 -9.94 -37.03
C THR A 7 -25.99 -10.97 -35.94
N VAL A 8 -26.61 -12.06 -36.39
CA VAL A 8 -26.93 -13.30 -35.69
C VAL A 8 -25.63 -14.03 -35.38
N LEU A 9 -25.47 -14.57 -34.16
CA LEU A 9 -24.40 -15.52 -33.86
C LEU A 9 -24.96 -16.77 -33.17
N THR A 10 -24.63 -17.88 -33.80
CA THR A 10 -25.04 -19.27 -33.65
C THR A 10 -24.63 -19.94 -32.33
N LEU A 11 -25.54 -20.77 -31.81
CA LEU A 11 -25.30 -21.81 -30.79
C LEU A 11 -24.28 -22.85 -31.30
N LEU A 12 -23.34 -23.31 -30.45
CA LEU A 12 -22.71 -24.62 -30.58
C LEU A 12 -22.34 -25.23 -29.20
N LEU A 13 -22.42 -26.56 -29.15
CA LEU A 13 -22.70 -27.47 -28.01
C LEU A 13 -21.63 -27.62 -26.89
N PRO A 14 -22.02 -28.18 -25.72
CA PRO A 14 -21.10 -28.54 -24.63
C PRO A 14 -20.35 -29.85 -24.88
N ALA A 15 -19.05 -29.86 -24.62
CA ALA A 15 -18.21 -31.06 -24.65
C ALA A 15 -18.31 -31.84 -23.32
N LEU A 16 -18.70 -33.11 -23.39
CA LEU A 16 -18.59 -34.07 -22.28
C LEU A 16 -17.19 -34.70 -22.31
N ALA A 17 -16.41 -34.47 -21.26
CA ALA A 17 -15.12 -35.14 -21.05
C ALA A 17 -15.32 -36.39 -20.17
N ILE A 18 -14.80 -37.53 -20.61
CA ILE A 18 -14.76 -38.77 -19.83
C ILE A 18 -13.40 -38.81 -19.12
N PRO A 19 -13.32 -39.01 -17.79
CA PRO A 19 -12.04 -39.16 -17.11
C PRO A 19 -11.41 -40.52 -17.44
N ALA A 20 -10.11 -40.51 -17.77
CA ALA A 20 -9.32 -41.73 -17.89
C ALA A 20 -9.07 -42.34 -16.49
N PRO A 21 -9.01 -43.68 -16.36
CA PRO A 21 -8.65 -44.33 -15.11
C PRO A 21 -7.19 -44.00 -14.75
N ALA A 22 -6.99 -43.47 -13.54
CA ALA A 22 -5.66 -43.25 -12.97
C ALA A 22 -5.06 -44.60 -12.54
N PRO A 23 -3.75 -44.84 -12.74
CA PRO A 23 -3.08 -46.02 -12.22
C PRO A 23 -3.05 -45.99 -10.68
N GLU A 24 -3.40 -47.13 -10.09
CA GLU A 24 -3.42 -47.41 -8.66
C GLU A 24 -1.97 -47.49 -8.12
N PRO A 25 -1.62 -46.80 -7.01
CA PRO A 25 -0.26 -46.84 -6.47
C PRO A 25 0.05 -48.19 -5.79
N GLU A 26 1.17 -48.79 -6.18
CA GLU A 26 1.79 -49.96 -5.52
C GLU A 26 2.19 -49.66 -4.06
N PRO A 27 2.24 -50.69 -3.19
CA PRO A 27 2.49 -50.52 -1.76
C PRO A 27 3.97 -50.17 -1.48
N GLU A 28 4.22 -48.94 -1.06
CA GLU A 28 5.53 -48.51 -0.57
C GLU A 28 5.80 -49.06 0.84
N ASN A 29 6.98 -49.67 0.99
CA ASN A 29 7.51 -50.22 2.24
C ASN A 29 7.53 -49.18 3.39
N PRO A 30 7.35 -49.59 4.66
CA PRO A 30 7.39 -48.66 5.79
C PRO A 30 8.77 -48.02 5.96
N ILE A 31 8.81 -46.69 5.92
CA ILE A 31 9.99 -45.88 6.20
C ILE A 31 10.32 -45.98 7.71
N PRO A 32 11.59 -46.18 8.10
CA PRO A 32 11.99 -46.17 9.50
C PRO A 32 11.78 -44.77 10.12
N ILE A 33 11.04 -44.71 11.23
CA ILE A 33 10.76 -43.49 11.99
C ILE A 33 12.07 -43.02 12.64
N PRO A 34 12.56 -41.79 12.37
CA PRO A 34 13.71 -41.25 13.07
C PRO A 34 13.35 -40.97 14.54
N GLU A 35 14.22 -41.42 15.43
CA GLU A 35 14.18 -41.16 16.86
C GLU A 35 14.15 -39.64 17.13
N LEU A 36 13.07 -39.18 17.79
CA LEU A 36 12.84 -37.79 18.19
C LEU A 36 13.92 -37.37 19.19
N THR A 37 15.01 -36.84 18.65
CA THR A 37 15.98 -36.10 19.44
C THR A 37 15.33 -34.81 19.94
N ASP A 38 15.44 -34.62 21.25
CA ASP A 38 14.96 -33.51 22.05
C ASP A 38 15.28 -32.16 21.39
N SER A 39 14.32 -31.67 20.60
CA SER A 39 14.36 -30.34 20.04
C SER A 39 14.04 -29.37 21.17
N LYS A 40 15.11 -28.90 21.83
CA LYS A 40 15.10 -27.71 22.68
C LYS A 40 14.33 -26.61 21.95
N SER A 41 13.07 -26.44 22.35
CA SER A 41 12.17 -25.43 21.83
C SER A 41 12.73 -24.06 22.21
N GLU A 42 13.49 -23.46 21.30
CA GLU A 42 13.83 -22.04 21.38
C GLU A 42 12.53 -21.28 21.13
N ALA A 43 11.96 -20.74 22.21
CA ALA A 43 10.80 -19.86 22.11
C ALA A 43 11.18 -18.68 21.19
N GLN A 44 10.58 -18.63 20.00
CA GLN A 44 10.74 -17.50 19.10
C GLN A 44 10.25 -16.24 19.80
N ASP A 45 11.08 -15.20 19.79
CA ASP A 45 10.75 -13.92 20.41
C ASP A 45 9.68 -13.20 19.58
N ILE A 46 8.42 -13.33 20.01
CA ILE A 46 7.24 -12.77 19.33
C ILE A 46 6.97 -11.32 19.76
N ARG A 47 7.88 -10.68 20.52
CA ARG A 47 7.71 -9.27 20.90
C ARG A 47 7.63 -8.39 19.64
N PRO A 48 6.75 -7.38 19.59
CA PRO A 48 6.63 -6.51 18.41
C PRO A 48 7.96 -5.92 17.92
N ALA A 49 8.83 -5.49 18.84
CA ALA A 49 10.17 -5.00 18.51
C ALA A 49 11.07 -6.09 17.87
N ALA A 50 11.00 -7.33 18.35
CA ALA A 50 11.75 -8.46 17.77
C ALA A 50 11.25 -8.82 16.36
N LEU A 51 10.00 -8.46 16.05
CA LEU A 51 9.38 -8.60 14.73
C LEU A 51 9.50 -7.33 13.86
N GLY A 52 10.23 -6.30 14.31
CA GLY A 52 10.35 -5.02 13.60
C GLY A 52 9.05 -4.21 13.51
N LEU A 53 8.06 -4.51 14.36
CA LEU A 53 6.78 -3.81 14.48
C LEU A 53 6.94 -2.58 15.39
N GLU A 54 7.90 -1.73 15.06
CA GLU A 54 8.15 -0.45 15.72
C GLU A 54 6.98 0.51 15.46
N LYS A 55 6.59 1.30 16.46
CA LYS A 55 5.62 2.38 16.25
C LYS A 55 6.24 3.43 15.31
N ARG A 56 5.64 3.62 14.12
CA ARG A 56 6.04 4.71 13.20
C ARG A 56 5.93 6.07 13.87
N ALA A 57 6.84 6.97 13.51
CA ALA A 57 6.84 8.34 14.00
C ALA A 57 5.53 9.05 13.59
N THR A 58 4.94 9.79 14.52
CA THR A 58 3.87 10.75 14.23
C THR A 58 4.43 12.13 14.47
N VAL A 59 4.42 12.97 13.43
CA VAL A 59 5.08 14.28 13.45
C VAL A 59 4.05 15.37 13.16
N SER A 60 3.96 16.35 14.04
CA SER A 60 3.08 17.52 13.87
C SER A 60 3.79 18.61 13.08
N CYS A 61 3.30 18.91 11.87
CA CYS A 61 3.94 19.83 10.94
C CYS A 61 2.98 20.91 10.47
N LYS A 62 3.52 22.11 10.26
CA LYS A 62 2.77 23.26 9.77
C LYS A 62 2.76 23.29 8.24
N ILE A 63 1.64 23.73 7.66
CA ILE A 63 1.53 24.05 6.24
C ILE A 63 2.17 25.42 5.96
N VAL A 64 3.20 25.42 5.12
CA VAL A 64 4.04 26.58 4.78
C VAL A 64 4.24 26.69 3.25
N ASN A 65 5.04 27.65 2.80
CA ASN A 65 5.50 27.77 1.40
C ASN A 65 4.39 27.86 0.34
N THR A 66 3.28 28.51 0.67
CA THR A 66 2.20 28.80 -0.29
C THR A 66 1.73 30.24 -0.15
N ASP A 67 1.42 30.89 -1.28
CA ASP A 67 0.76 32.20 -1.32
C ASP A 67 -0.77 32.05 -1.36
N SER A 68 -1.26 30.85 -1.66
CA SER A 68 -2.68 30.53 -1.57
C SER A 68 -3.15 30.41 -0.12
N ALA A 69 -4.45 30.55 0.10
CA ALA A 69 -5.05 30.33 1.42
C ALA A 69 -4.94 28.88 1.91
N SER A 70 -4.72 27.91 1.00
CA SER A 70 -4.61 26.49 1.33
C SER A 70 -3.77 25.72 0.31
N VAL A 71 -3.30 24.52 0.71
CA VAL A 71 -2.62 23.56 -0.17
C VAL A 71 -3.49 22.33 -0.41
N ASN A 72 -3.30 21.69 -1.56
CA ASN A 72 -4.04 20.49 -1.91
C ASN A 72 -3.46 19.28 -1.19
N CYS A 73 -4.35 18.50 -0.58
CA CYS A 73 -4.06 17.19 -0.07
C CYS A 73 -4.76 16.17 -0.99
N ARG A 74 -3.96 15.28 -1.57
CA ARG A 74 -4.32 14.47 -2.74
C ARG A 74 -4.41 12.98 -2.41
N TYR A 75 -5.16 12.25 -3.22
CA TYR A 75 -5.37 10.81 -3.04
C TYR A 75 -4.11 9.96 -3.31
N LYS A 76 -3.25 10.40 -4.24
CA LYS A 76 -1.96 9.76 -4.57
C LYS A 76 -0.83 10.81 -4.54
N PRO A 77 0.45 10.38 -4.41
CA PRO A 77 1.62 11.26 -4.47
C PRO A 77 1.88 11.75 -5.91
N SER A 78 0.94 12.52 -6.46
CA SER A 78 1.00 13.01 -7.84
C SER A 78 0.27 14.35 -7.96
N LEU A 79 0.80 15.24 -8.78
CA LEU A 79 0.24 16.57 -9.03
C LEU A 79 -1.08 16.53 -9.80
N THR A 80 -1.36 15.43 -10.51
CA THR A 80 -2.60 15.23 -11.29
C THR A 80 -3.64 14.40 -10.56
N SER A 81 -3.30 13.84 -9.39
CA SER A 81 -4.24 13.06 -8.58
C SER A 81 -5.36 13.93 -7.99
N SER A 82 -6.54 13.35 -7.82
CA SER A 82 -7.70 13.98 -7.20
C SER A 82 -7.38 14.65 -5.86
N VAL A 83 -7.88 15.87 -5.67
CA VAL A 83 -7.81 16.61 -4.40
C VAL A 83 -8.94 16.14 -3.51
N ILE A 84 -8.62 15.57 -2.34
CA ILE A 84 -9.61 15.06 -1.40
C ILE A 84 -9.79 15.98 -0.17
N ALA A 85 -8.80 16.84 0.09
CA ALA A 85 -8.88 17.89 1.10
C ALA A 85 -8.03 19.10 0.71
N ARG A 86 -8.30 20.23 1.36
CA ARG A 86 -7.47 21.44 1.31
C ARG A 86 -7.06 21.84 2.71
N LEU A 87 -5.76 21.98 2.93
CA LEU A 87 -5.21 22.30 4.24
C LEU A 87 -4.87 23.79 4.30
N PRO A 88 -5.45 24.58 5.21
CA PRO A 88 -5.19 26.01 5.30
C PRO A 88 -3.71 26.33 5.55
N LYS A 89 -3.22 27.42 4.97
CA LYS A 89 -1.89 27.96 5.27
C LYS A 89 -1.75 28.20 6.77
N GLY A 90 -0.62 27.80 7.36
CA GLY A 90 -0.32 27.99 8.77
C GLY A 90 -0.97 26.98 9.73
N SER A 91 -1.88 26.13 9.25
CA SER A 91 -2.47 25.05 10.05
C SER A 91 -1.45 23.94 10.33
N THR A 92 -1.64 23.21 11.43
CA THR A 92 -0.76 22.11 11.86
C THR A 92 -1.50 20.78 11.75
N HIS A 93 -0.86 19.76 11.18
CA HIS A 93 -1.43 18.42 11.00
C HIS A 93 -0.43 17.33 11.38
N SER A 94 -0.93 16.15 11.71
CA SER A 94 -0.12 14.96 11.99
C SER A 94 0.20 14.21 10.69
N PHE A 95 1.49 14.03 10.42
CA PHE A 95 2.03 13.22 9.32
C PHE A 95 2.77 12.01 9.87
N TYR A 96 2.84 10.93 9.08
CA TYR A 96 3.28 9.61 9.57
C TYR A 96 4.46 9.00 8.83
N CYS A 97 4.55 9.25 7.54
CA CYS A 97 5.62 8.76 6.67
C CYS A 97 5.56 9.53 5.35
N TYR A 98 6.55 9.39 4.47
CA TYR A 98 6.54 9.98 3.14
C TYR A 98 6.55 8.93 2.04
N LYS A 99 6.04 9.29 0.86
CA LYS A 99 6.23 8.54 -0.40
C LYS A 99 6.95 9.38 -1.43
N LYS A 100 7.63 8.71 -2.37
CA LYS A 100 8.12 9.37 -3.59
C LYS A 100 6.98 9.54 -4.59
N GLY A 101 7.03 10.60 -5.38
CA GLY A 101 6.03 10.91 -6.39
C GLY A 101 6.46 12.04 -7.30
N ASP A 102 5.48 12.72 -7.90
CA ASP A 102 5.74 13.86 -8.78
C ASP A 102 6.50 14.96 -8.02
N CYS A 103 7.51 15.54 -8.68
CA CYS A 103 8.32 16.61 -8.10
C CYS A 103 7.64 17.97 -8.27
N TYR A 104 7.63 18.75 -7.20
CA TYR A 104 7.24 20.16 -7.22
C TYR A 104 8.31 20.99 -6.51
N ASN A 105 8.80 22.03 -7.17
CA ASN A 105 9.88 22.88 -6.69
C ASN A 105 11.08 22.09 -6.12
N SER A 106 11.57 21.12 -6.88
CA SER A 106 12.67 20.21 -6.51
C SER A 106 12.39 19.27 -5.32
N ASN A 107 11.17 19.23 -4.79
CA ASN A 107 10.75 18.26 -3.77
C ASN A 107 9.86 17.18 -4.39
N CYS A 108 10.35 15.93 -4.38
CA CYS A 108 9.67 14.76 -4.93
C CYS A 108 9.05 13.85 -3.85
N THR A 109 8.99 14.32 -2.60
CA THR A 109 8.38 13.58 -1.50
C THR A 109 6.97 14.09 -1.22
N TRP A 110 6.16 13.19 -0.70
CA TRP A 110 4.75 13.41 -0.42
C TRP A 110 4.43 12.86 0.97
N ASP A 111 4.14 13.76 1.89
CA ASP A 111 3.93 13.47 3.30
C ASP A 111 2.51 12.95 3.49
N GLN A 112 2.41 11.78 4.12
CA GLN A 112 1.16 11.06 4.30
C GLN A 112 0.50 11.47 5.62
N MET A 113 -0.78 11.83 5.55
CA MET A 113 -1.66 12.06 6.69
C MET A 113 -3.01 11.35 6.49
N PHE A 114 -3.84 11.29 7.54
CA PHE A 114 -5.22 10.86 7.43
C PHE A 114 -6.15 12.08 7.45
N TYR A 115 -7.10 12.12 6.52
CA TYR A 115 -8.19 13.08 6.51
C TYR A 115 -9.50 12.32 6.44
N LYS A 116 -10.31 12.41 7.50
CA LYS A 116 -11.59 11.68 7.63
C LYS A 116 -11.44 10.20 7.24
N GLU A 117 -10.52 9.51 7.89
CA GLU A 117 -10.23 8.07 7.70
C GLU A 117 -9.65 7.70 6.32
N GLN A 118 -9.46 8.65 5.41
CA GLN A 118 -8.81 8.43 4.12
C GLN A 118 -7.35 8.90 4.14
N ILE A 119 -6.47 8.14 3.49
CA ILE A 119 -5.08 8.56 3.29
C ILE A 119 -5.04 9.76 2.34
N CYS A 120 -4.25 10.75 2.73
CA CYS A 120 -4.08 11.99 2.00
C CYS A 120 -2.59 12.35 1.94
N TYR A 121 -2.14 12.84 0.79
CA TYR A 121 -0.75 13.17 0.52
C TYR A 121 -0.59 14.66 0.22
N VAL A 122 0.37 15.30 0.88
CA VAL A 122 0.77 16.69 0.62
C VAL A 122 2.21 16.66 0.13
N ASN A 123 2.53 17.37 -0.96
CA ASN A 123 3.92 17.45 -1.40
C ASN A 123 4.77 18.11 -0.29
N GLY A 124 5.91 17.51 0.05
CA GLY A 124 6.76 17.91 1.18
C GLY A 124 7.35 19.30 1.05
N TYR A 125 7.25 19.94 -0.11
CA TYR A 125 7.54 21.37 -0.26
C TYR A 125 6.65 22.25 0.64
N TYR A 126 5.43 21.82 0.91
CA TYR A 126 4.42 22.59 1.66
C TYR A 126 4.38 22.29 3.15
N THR A 127 5.22 21.40 3.66
CA THR A 127 5.34 21.10 5.09
C THR A 127 6.61 21.74 5.64
N ASP A 128 6.57 22.14 6.91
CA ASP A 128 7.74 22.72 7.55
C ASP A 128 8.88 21.69 7.72
N SER A 129 10.06 22.16 8.11
CA SER A 129 11.27 21.32 8.21
C SER A 129 11.15 20.17 9.22
N LYS A 130 10.12 20.15 10.09
CA LYS A 130 9.87 19.01 10.98
C LYS A 130 9.40 17.78 10.21
N CYS A 131 8.81 17.95 9.03
CA CYS A 131 8.30 16.87 8.18
C CYS A 131 9.25 16.45 7.05
N SER A 132 10.54 16.77 7.14
CA SER A 132 11.48 16.30 6.11
C SER A 132 11.47 14.77 5.99
N ALA A 133 11.84 14.26 4.82
CA ALA A 133 11.90 12.83 4.54
C ALA A 133 12.73 12.04 5.58
N ASN A 134 13.78 12.66 6.11
CA ASN A 134 14.64 12.08 7.14
C ASN A 134 13.93 11.90 8.49
N VAL A 135 12.89 12.68 8.77
CA VAL A 135 12.13 12.63 10.02
C VAL A 135 10.93 11.69 9.90
N LEU A 136 10.18 11.76 8.80
CA LEU A 136 8.97 10.96 8.60
C LEU A 136 9.25 9.48 8.30
N GLY A 137 10.37 9.16 7.64
CA GLY A 137 10.66 7.81 7.17
C GLY A 137 9.77 7.37 5.99
N LEU A 138 10.22 6.37 5.25
CA LEU A 138 9.51 5.89 4.07
C LEU A 138 8.23 5.14 4.47
N CYS A 139 7.12 5.43 3.78
CA CYS A 139 5.95 4.56 3.79
C CYS A 139 6.27 3.30 2.97
#